data_AF-A0A0Q8FRP7-F1
#
_entry.id   AF-A0A0Q8FRP7-F1
#
_cell.length_a   1.000
_cell.length_b   1.000
_cell.length_c   1.000
_cell.angle_alpha   90.00
_cell.angle_beta   90.00
_cell.angle_gamma   90.00
#
_symmetry.space_group_name_H-M   'P 1'
#
loop_
_entity.id
_entity.type
_entity.pdbx_description
1 polymer ?
#
loop_
_entity_poly.entity_id
_entity_poly.type
_entity_poly.pdbx_seq_one_letter_code
_entity_poly.pdbx_strand_id
1 'polypeptide(L)' 'MAHDTVATSASLYLKADELDLLALKANSPGHASIYRRVANANRVAAAVAKISETMDYHDALAGVGKDHVG' A
#
# COMPACT_ATOMS: atom_id res chain seq x y z
N MET A 1 -5.78 24.87 9.12
CA MET A 1 -5.70 24.38 7.72
C MET A 1 -5.01 23.03 7.77
N ALA A 2 -5.76 21.94 7.61
CA ALA A 2 -5.15 20.62 7.49
C ALA A 2 -4.33 20.63 6.20
N HIS A 3 -3.01 20.45 6.34
CA HIS A 3 -2.19 20.12 5.19
C HIS A 3 -2.66 18.73 4.73
N ASP A 4 -3.61 18.69 3.79
CA ASP A 4 -3.85 17.51 2.97
C ASP A 4 -2.63 17.37 2.06
N THR A 5 -1.50 16.97 2.64
CA THR A 5 -0.35 16.51 1.87
C THR A 5 -0.87 15.35 1.05
N VAL A 6 -1.02 15.59 -0.26
CA VAL A 6 -1.30 14.54 -1.24
C VAL A 6 -0.35 13.38 -0.92
N ALA A 7 -0.92 12.26 -0.49
CA ALA A 7 -0.11 11.12 -0.09
C ALA A 7 0.69 10.66 -1.31
N THR A 8 2.01 10.81 -1.26
CA THR A 8 2.89 10.35 -2.34
C THR A 8 2.84 8.82 -2.42
N SER A 9 3.19 8.27 -3.58
CA SER A 9 3.28 6.82 -3.80
C SER A 9 4.11 6.13 -2.70
N ALA A 10 5.25 6.72 -2.33
CA ALA A 10 6.12 6.25 -1.25
C ALA A 10 5.42 6.23 0.11
N SER A 11 4.65 7.27 0.44
CA SER A 11 3.92 7.35 1.71
C SER A 11 2.81 6.30 1.81
N LEU A 12 2.20 5.94 0.68
CA LEU A 12 1.17 4.89 0.60
C LEU A 12 1.77 3.49 0.70
N TYR A 13 2.93 3.24 0.09
CA TYR A 13 3.67 1.99 0.28
C TYR A 13 4.09 1.79 1.73
N LEU A 14 4.63 2.83 2.38
CA LEU A 14 5.02 2.77 3.80
C LEU A 14 3.82 2.37 4.69
N LYS A 15 2.65 2.98 4.47
CA LYS A 15 1.42 2.62 5.19
C LYS A 15 0.97 1.18 4.93
N ALA A 16 1.19 0.65 3.73
CA ALA A 16 0.88 -0.74 3.41
C ALA A 16 1.77 -1.70 4.23
N ASP A 17 3.06 -1.40 4.34
CA ASP A 17 4.01 -2.22 5.10
C ASP A 17 3.70 -2.19 6.61
N GLU A 18 3.34 -1.03 7.16
CA GLU A 18 2.86 -0.90 8.55
C GLU A 18 1.62 -1.77 8.82
N LEU A 19 0.67 -1.80 7.88
CA LEU A 19 -0.54 -2.62 7.99
C LEU A 19 -0.24 -4.12 7.92
N ASP A 20 0.75 -4.54 7.13
CA ASP A 20 1.19 -5.93 7.11
C ASP A 20 1.84 -6.34 8.44
N LEU A 21 2.64 -5.47 9.05
CA LEU A 21 3.18 -5.69 10.39
C LEU A 21 2.06 -5.82 11.44
N LEU A 22 1.01 -5.01 11.33
CA LEU A 22 -0.17 -5.13 12.20
C LEU A 22 -0.94 -6.44 11.94
N ALA A 23 -1.05 -6.88 10.69
CA ALA A 23 -1.69 -8.14 10.33
C ALA A 23 -0.96 -9.36 10.93
N LEU A 24 0.38 -9.33 10.93
CA LEU A 24 1.21 -10.37 11.54
C LEU A 24 1.07 -10.43 13.07
N LYS A 25 0.85 -9.28 13.71
CA LYS A 25 0.70 -9.16 15.17
C LYS A 25 -0.75 -9.28 15.64
N ALA A 26 -1.71 -9.45 14.73
CA ALA A 26 -3.12 -9.47 15.08
C ALA A 26 -3.52 -10.79 15.76
N ASN A 27 -4.04 -10.70 16.99
CA ASN A 27 -4.55 -11.86 17.73
C ASN A 27 -5.87 -12.44 17.19
N SER A 28 -6.54 -11.74 16.25
CA SER A 28 -7.78 -12.19 15.64
C SER A 28 -7.59 -12.35 14.12
N PRO A 29 -7.94 -13.52 13.54
CA PRO A 29 -7.89 -13.73 12.08
C PRO A 29 -8.70 -12.69 11.29
N GLY A 30 -9.80 -12.19 11.87
CA GLY A 30 -10.63 -11.15 11.26
C GLY A 30 -9.88 -9.82 11.12
N HIS A 31 -9.18 -9.38 12.16
CA HIS A 31 -8.38 -8.15 12.11
C HIS A 31 -7.21 -8.30 11.14
N ALA A 32 -6.52 -9.43 11.17
CA ALA A 32 -5.43 -9.72 10.23
C ALA A 32 -5.92 -9.63 8.77
N SER A 33 -7.11 -10.14 8.48
CA SER A 33 -7.71 -10.04 7.15
C SER A 33 -8.07 -8.60 6.76
N ILE A 34 -8.55 -7.78 7.70
CA ILE A 34 -8.88 -6.38 7.44
C ILE A 34 -7.60 -5.60 7.13
N TYR A 35 -6.56 -5.73 7.97
CA TYR A 35 -5.29 -5.02 7.76
C TYR A 35 -4.66 -5.36 6.40
N ARG A 36 -4.63 -6.64 6.02
CA ARG A 36 -4.13 -7.04 4.68
C ARG A 36 -4.94 -6.45 3.52
N ARG A 37 -6.27 -6.37 3.64
CA ARG A 37 -7.11 -5.75 2.60
C ARG A 37 -6.82 -4.26 2.46
N VAL A 38 -6.64 -3.57 3.58
CA VAL A 38 -6.31 -2.13 3.55
C VAL A 38 -4.87 -1.93 3.03
N ALA A 39 -3.92 -2.79 3.39
CA ALA A 39 -2.56 -2.76 2.84
C ALA A 39 -2.57 -2.89 1.31
N ASN A 40 -3.36 -3.83 0.78
CA ASN A 40 -3.51 -4.01 -0.66
C ASN A 40 -4.15 -2.79 -1.34
N ALA A 41 -5.17 -2.19 -0.73
CA ALA A 41 -5.76 -0.95 -1.25
C ALA A 41 -4.72 0.19 -1.30
N ASN A 42 -3.88 0.33 -0.28
CA ASN A 42 -2.80 1.31 -0.25
C ASN A 42 -1.76 1.06 -1.35
N ARG A 43 -1.40 -0.20 -1.65
CA ARG A 43 -0.49 -0.53 -2.76
C ARG A 43 -1.06 -0.13 -4.11
N VAL A 44 -2.36 -0.39 -4.35
CA VAL A 44 -3.03 0.02 -5.58
C VAL A 44 -3.05 1.55 -5.68
N ALA A 45 -3.40 2.25 -4.60
CA ALA A 45 -3.36 3.71 -4.57
C ALA A 45 -1.93 4.24 -4.80
N ALA A 46 -0.91 3.60 -4.23
CA ALA A 46 0.49 3.96 -4.41
C ALA A 46 0.92 3.83 -5.88
N ALA A 47 0.53 2.74 -6.54
CA ALA A 47 0.80 2.55 -7.96
C ALA A 47 0.14 3.64 -8.81
N VAL A 48 -1.14 3.95 -8.58
CA VAL A 48 -1.84 5.03 -9.30
C VAL A 48 -1.18 6.40 -9.05
N ALA A 49 -0.79 6.68 -7.81
CA ALA A 49 -0.06 7.90 -7.48
C ALA A 49 1.30 7.95 -8.20
N LYS A 50 2.02 6.82 -8.26
CA LYS A 50 3.32 6.72 -8.95
C LYS A 50 3.19 7.04 -10.44
N ILE A 51 2.16 6.52 -11.13
CA ILE A 51 1.87 6.89 -12.54
C ILE A 51 1.70 8.39 -12.68
N SER A 52 0.97 9.02 -11.75
CA SER A 52 0.75 10.47 -11.78
C SER A 52 2.02 11.26 -11.48
N GLU A 53 2.93 10.72 -10.66
CA GLU A 53 4.21 11.34 -10.29
C GLU A 53 5.26 11.22 -11.42
N THR A 54 5.32 10.07 -12.10
CA THR A 54 6.38 9.78 -13.09
C THR A 54 5.94 9.91 -14.54
N MET A 55 4.63 9.99 -14.81
CA MET A 55 4.03 9.79 -16.14
C MET A 55 4.45 8.46 -16.82
N ASP A 56 4.96 7.51 -16.04
CA ASP A 56 5.46 6.21 -16.50
C ASP A 56 4.71 5.07 -15.82
N TYR A 57 3.97 4.31 -16.63
CA TYR A 57 3.12 3.19 -16.21
C TYR A 57 3.90 1.92 -15.88
N HIS A 58 5.12 1.75 -16.40
CA HIS A 58 5.91 0.54 -16.17
C HIS A 58 6.46 0.47 -14.75
N ASP A 59 6.88 1.61 -14.19
CA ASP A 59 7.45 1.70 -12.84
C ASP A 59 6.37 1.52 -11.75
N ALA A 60 5.13 1.92 -12.03
CA ALA A 60 4.01 1.79 -11.12
C ALA A 60 3.48 0.35 -10.96
N LEU A 61 3.49 -0.43 -12.04
CA LEU A 61 3.00 -1.81 -12.03
C LEU A 61 3.99 -2.79 -11.38
N ALA A 62 5.28 -2.43 -11.30
CA ALA A 62 6.32 -3.28 -10.71
C ALA A 62 6.06 -3.64 -9.23
N GLY A 63 5.22 -2.86 -8.52
CA GLY A 63 4.84 -3.06 -7.12
C GLY A 63 3.43 -3.64 -6.89
N VAL A 64 2.62 -3.84 -7.93
CA VAL A 64 1.25 -4.37 -7.80
C VAL A 64 1.25 -5.87 -8.08
N GLY A 65 0.81 -6.69 -7.10
CA GLY A 65 0.60 -8.12 -7.30
C GLY A 65 1.84 -9.01 -7.18
N LYS A 66 2.95 -8.50 -6.63
CA LYS A 66 4.02 -9.38 -6.14
C LYS A 66 3.63 -9.93 -4.78
N ASP A 67 2.72 -10.87 -4.83
CA ASP A 67 2.45 -11.79 -3.75
C ASP A 67 3.80 -12.47 -3.44
N HIS A 68 4.26 -12.35 -2.19
CA HIS A 68 5.43 -13.07 -1.73
C HIS A 68 5.16 -14.57 -1.83
N VAL A 69 5.56 -15.18 -2.95
CA VAL A 69 5.81 -16.61 -3.04
C VAL A 69 7.24 -16.80 -2.56
N GLY A 70 7.37 -17.17 -1.29
CA GLY A 70 8.63 -17.45 -0.60
C GLY A 70 8.40 -17.58 0.89
#